data_AF-A0A852EUL8-F1
#
_entry.id   AF-A0A852EUL8-F1
#
_cell.length_a   1.000
_cell.length_b   1.000
_cell.length_c   1.000
_cell.angle_alpha   90.00
_cell.angle_beta   90.00
_cell.angle_gamma   90.00
#
_symmetry.space_group_name_H-M   'P 1'
#
loop_
_entity.id
_entity.type
_entity.pdbx_description
1 polymer ?
#
loop_
_entity_poly.entity_id
_entity_poly.type
_entity_poly.pdbx_seq_one_letter_code
_entity_poly.pdbx_strand_id
1 'polypeptide(L)'
;QDVAAPLHTQVDLGCNFFVSAEVPDPRRVFVALGFGFFAELTLPEALRHLERRSSLLQRLSDSLTRDGAKIRAHIRLVLEVTPPPHLATPPHLATPLLPSGHAPNVCPSPRACGSCRGCRSPP
;
A
#
# COMPACT_ATOMS: atom_id res chain seq x y z
N GLN A 1 -28.27 -19.08 4.17
CA GLN A 1 -28.84 -19.32 2.82
C GLN A 1 -28.45 -20.73 2.43
N ASP A 2 -29.44 -21.54 2.08
CA ASP A 2 -29.26 -22.96 1.76
C ASP A 2 -28.68 -23.08 0.35
N VAL A 3 -27.35 -23.09 0.24
CA VAL A 3 -26.67 -23.12 -1.06
C VAL A 3 -26.49 -24.58 -1.48
N ALA A 4 -27.58 -25.24 -1.83
CA ALA A 4 -27.58 -26.59 -2.42
C ALA A 4 -27.97 -26.56 -3.91
N ALA A 5 -28.34 -25.40 -4.44
CA ALA A 5 -28.72 -25.24 -5.84
C ALA A 5 -27.48 -24.96 -6.72
N PRO A 6 -27.48 -25.44 -7.97
CA PRO A 6 -26.41 -25.14 -8.92
C PRO A 6 -26.32 -23.63 -9.17
N LEU A 7 -25.09 -23.11 -9.10
CA LEU A 7 -24.81 -21.68 -9.23
C LEU A 7 -24.46 -21.35 -10.68
N HIS A 8 -25.31 -20.57 -11.34
CA HIS A 8 -25.02 -20.03 -12.66
C HIS A 8 -24.19 -18.75 -12.53
N THR A 9 -23.06 -18.71 -13.23
CA THR A 9 -22.10 -17.60 -13.19
C THR A 9 -21.61 -17.26 -14.59
N GLN A 10 -21.04 -16.08 -14.75
CA GLN A 10 -20.34 -15.68 -15.96
C GLN A 10 -18.86 -15.53 -15.63
N VAL A 11 -18.00 -16.22 -16.36
CA VAL A 11 -16.55 -16.27 -16.13
C VAL A 11 -15.84 -15.55 -17.26
N ASP A 12 -14.92 -14.66 -16.91
CA ASP A 12 -14.02 -14.00 -17.86
C ASP A 12 -12.85 -14.94 -18.20
N LEU A 13 -12.68 -15.25 -19.48
CA LEU A 13 -11.55 -16.05 -19.98
C LEU A 13 -10.39 -15.17 -20.46
N GLY A 14 -10.54 -13.83 -20.41
CA GLY A 14 -9.55 -12.84 -20.82
C GLY A 14 -10.09 -11.87 -21.87
N CYS A 15 -9.46 -10.69 -22.00
CA CYS A 15 -9.84 -9.66 -22.97
C CYS A 15 -11.34 -9.29 -22.97
N ASN A 16 -11.98 -9.28 -21.79
CA ASN A 16 -13.42 -9.05 -21.64
C ASN A 16 -14.28 -10.07 -22.41
N PHE A 17 -13.79 -11.30 -22.57
CA PHE A 17 -14.51 -12.41 -23.19
C PHE A 17 -15.13 -13.29 -22.12
N PHE A 18 -16.46 -13.26 -22.05
CA PHE A 18 -17.23 -13.85 -20.97
C PHE A 18 -18.01 -15.09 -21.44
N VAL A 19 -17.97 -16.17 -20.64
CA VAL A 19 -18.71 -17.42 -20.89
C VAL A 19 -19.58 -17.77 -19.69
N SER A 20 -20.80 -18.25 -19.94
CA SER A 20 -21.69 -18.75 -18.89
C SER A 20 -21.23 -20.12 -18.42
N ALA A 21 -21.11 -20.28 -17.10
CA ALA A 21 -20.72 -21.52 -16.44
C ALA A 21 -21.72 -21.88 -15.34
N GLU A 22 -21.97 -23.18 -15.18
CA GLU A 22 -22.78 -23.72 -14.10
C GLU A 22 -21.87 -24.45 -13.11
N VAL A 23 -21.98 -24.10 -11.83
CA VAL A 23 -21.24 -24.71 -10.73
C VAL A 23 -22.19 -25.61 -9.95
N PRO A 24 -21.99 -26.95 -9.98
CA PRO A 24 -22.90 -27.89 -9.33
C PRO A 24 -22.93 -27.77 -7.80
N ASP A 25 -21.77 -27.61 -7.15
CA ASP A 25 -21.67 -27.43 -5.70
C ASP A 25 -20.79 -26.20 -5.37
N PRO A 26 -21.38 -25.06 -4.99
CA PRO A 26 -20.66 -23.86 -4.63
C PRO A 26 -20.13 -23.85 -3.18
N ARG A 27 -20.29 -24.94 -2.41
CA ARG A 27 -19.79 -25.04 -1.02
C ARG A 27 -18.29 -25.30 -0.94
N ARG A 28 -17.70 -25.75 -2.04
CA ARG A 28 -16.29 -26.10 -2.16
C ARG A 28 -15.60 -25.24 -3.21
N VAL A 29 -14.37 -24.85 -2.92
CA VAL A 29 -13.57 -23.99 -3.80
C VAL A 29 -12.15 -24.54 -3.91
N PHE A 30 -11.55 -24.42 -5.09
CA PHE A 30 -10.15 -24.73 -5.30
C PHE A 30 -9.28 -23.54 -4.91
N VAL A 31 -8.37 -23.74 -3.97
CA VAL A 31 -7.42 -22.72 -3.54
C VAL A 31 -6.02 -23.13 -3.97
N ALA A 32 -5.34 -22.26 -4.71
CA ALA A 32 -3.96 -22.48 -5.13
C ALA A 32 -3.05 -22.54 -3.91
N LEU A 33 -2.31 -23.64 -3.72
CA LEU A 33 -1.33 -23.79 -2.65
C LEU A 33 0.05 -23.23 -3.03
N GLY A 34 0.38 -23.28 -4.32
CA GLY A 34 1.67 -22.88 -4.89
C GLY A 34 2.22 -23.99 -5.79
N PHE A 35 3.19 -23.67 -6.65
CA PHE A 35 3.86 -24.65 -7.52
C PHE A 35 2.90 -25.48 -8.41
N GLY A 36 1.77 -24.91 -8.81
CA GLY A 36 0.76 -25.60 -9.62
C GLY A 36 -0.15 -26.56 -8.85
N PHE A 37 -0.04 -26.63 -7.51
CA PHE A 37 -0.93 -27.43 -6.68
C PHE A 37 -2.15 -26.63 -6.23
N PHE A 38 -3.31 -27.29 -6.24
CA PHE A 38 -4.59 -26.75 -5.80
C PHE A 38 -5.21 -27.72 -4.81
N ALA A 39 -5.84 -27.18 -3.76
CA ALA A 39 -6.60 -27.97 -2.81
C ALA A 39 -8.08 -27.56 -2.86
N GLU A 40 -8.94 -28.56 -2.86
CA GLU A 40 -10.38 -28.36 -2.69
C GLU A 40 -10.67 -28.17 -1.20
N LEU A 41 -11.19 -26.99 -0.84
CA LEU A 41 -11.48 -26.61 0.53
C LEU A 41 -12.94 -26.21 0.69
N THR A 42 -13.47 -26.35 1.91
CA THR A 42 -14.74 -25.72 2.24
C THR A 42 -14.58 -24.20 2.36
N LEU A 43 -15.65 -23.44 2.16
CA LEU A 43 -15.64 -21.98 2.32
C LEU A 43 -14.98 -21.47 3.62
N PRO A 44 -15.30 -21.98 4.83
CA PRO A 44 -14.66 -21.50 6.06
C PRO A 44 -13.17 -21.86 6.15
N GLU A 45 -12.74 -22.99 5.57
CA GLU A 45 -11.32 -23.35 5.49
C GLU A 45 -10.56 -22.43 4.54
N ALA A 46 -11.13 -22.15 3.38
CA ALA A 46 -10.57 -21.23 2.40
C ALA A 46 -10.40 -19.82 2.98
N LEU A 47 -11.39 -19.31 3.71
CA LEU A 47 -11.31 -18.00 4.38
C LEU A 47 -10.14 -17.96 5.38
N ARG A 48 -10.02 -18.96 6.26
CA ARG A 48 -8.91 -19.05 7.22
C ARG A 48 -7.55 -19.11 6.51
N HIS A 49 -7.47 -19.79 5.37
CA HIS A 49 -6.25 -19.88 4.57
C HIS A 49 -5.87 -18.53 3.95
N LEU A 50 -6.85 -17.80 3.41
CA LEU A 50 -6.65 -16.46 2.86
C LEU A 50 -6.22 -15.46 3.94
N GLU A 51 -6.87 -15.46 5.10
CA GLU A 51 -6.51 -14.59 6.22
C GLU A 51 -5.04 -14.79 6.66
N ARG A 52 -4.60 -16.05 6.78
CA ARG A 52 -3.21 -16.37 7.12
C ARG A 52 -2.23 -15.83 6.08
N ARG A 53 -2.54 -16.02 4.78
CA ARG A 53 -1.69 -15.51 3.70
C ARG A 53 -1.65 -13.99 3.67
N SER A 54 -2.79 -13.33 3.78
CA SER A 54 -2.87 -11.86 3.83
C SER A 54 -2.09 -11.30 5.01
N SER A 55 -2.21 -11.89 6.20
CA SER A 55 -1.45 -11.47 7.39
C SER A 55 0.06 -11.63 7.20
N LEU A 56 0.50 -12.76 6.63
CA LEU A 56 1.91 -13.00 6.34
C LEU A 56 2.45 -11.98 5.33
N LEU A 57 1.76 -11.78 4.21
CA LEU A 57 2.17 -10.82 3.18
C LEU A 57 2.20 -9.39 3.72
N GLN A 58 1.24 -9.01 4.56
CA GLN A 58 1.25 -7.70 5.22
C GLN A 58 2.48 -7.52 6.12
N ARG A 59 2.79 -8.51 6.98
CA ARG A 59 3.97 -8.45 7.85
C ARG A 59 5.28 -8.34 7.07
N LEU A 60 5.39 -9.07 5.96
CA LEU A 60 6.55 -9.00 5.07
C LEU A 60 6.64 -7.62 4.41
N SER A 61 5.53 -7.09 3.90
CA SER A 61 5.45 -5.73 3.35
C SER A 61 5.89 -4.69 4.37
N ASP A 62 5.41 -4.77 5.61
CA ASP A 62 5.75 -3.83 6.67
C ASP A 62 7.25 -3.93 7.04
N SER A 63 7.81 -5.14 7.08
CA SER A 63 9.25 -5.34 7.31
C SER A 63 10.08 -4.69 6.22
N LEU A 64 9.79 -4.99 4.95
CA LEU A 64 10.53 -4.44 3.82
C LEU A 64 10.37 -2.91 3.73
N THR A 65 9.21 -2.39 4.10
CA THR A 65 8.97 -0.95 4.19
C THR A 65 9.87 -0.30 5.24
N ARG A 66 10.00 -0.92 6.43
CA ARG A 66 10.90 -0.46 7.51
C ARG A 66 12.36 -0.55 7.10
N ASP A 67 12.77 -1.65 6.47
CA ASP A 67 14.14 -1.85 6.01
C ASP A 67 14.50 -0.82 4.93
N GLY A 68 13.60 -0.58 3.98
CA GLY A 68 13.76 0.48 3.00
C GLY A 68 13.86 1.87 3.62
N ALA A 69 13.05 2.18 4.64
CA ALA A 69 13.15 3.45 5.36
C ALA A 69 14.49 3.61 6.10
N LYS A 70 14.99 2.53 6.71
CA LYS A 70 16.28 2.50 7.39
C LYS A 70 17.43 2.77 6.43
N ILE A 71 17.44 2.12 5.26
CA ILE A 71 18.45 2.34 4.22
C ILE A 71 18.42 3.79 3.73
N ARG A 72 17.23 4.33 3.43
CA ARG A 72 17.07 5.73 3.01
C ARG A 72 17.61 6.71 4.05
N ALA A 73 17.32 6.49 5.33
CA ALA A 73 17.82 7.31 6.41
C ALA A 73 19.35 7.23 6.54
N HIS A 74 19.93 6.04 6.40
CA HIS A 74 21.38 5.84 6.49
C HIS A 74 22.12 6.57 5.36
N ILE A 75 21.63 6.48 4.12
CA ILE A 75 22.18 7.21 2.97
C ILE A 75 22.11 8.72 3.23
N ARG A 76 20.95 9.21 3.67
CA ARG A 76 20.75 10.64 3.94
C ARG A 76 21.71 11.16 5.01
N LEU A 77 21.92 10.41 6.09
CA LEU A 77 22.85 10.77 7.15
C LEU A 77 24.28 10.94 6.62
N VAL A 78 24.76 9.99 5.79
CA VAL A 78 26.11 10.05 5.21
C VAL A 78 26.27 11.28 4.31
N LEU A 79 25.25 11.61 3.52
CA LEU A 79 25.27 12.75 2.59
C LEU A 79 25.09 14.10 3.28
N GLU A 80 24.35 14.18 4.38
CA GLU A 80 24.16 15.44 5.14
C GLU A 80 25.32 15.72 6.11
N VAL A 81 25.97 14.69 6.66
CA VAL A 81 27.17 14.83 7.51
C VAL A 81 28.42 15.17 6.71
N THR A 82 28.44 14.83 5.41
CA THR A 82 29.51 15.21 4.50
C THR A 82 29.04 16.41 3.69
N PRO A 83 29.25 17.67 4.15
CA PRO A 83 28.92 18.81 3.31
C PRO A 83 29.66 18.64 1.97
N PRO A 84 29.01 18.88 0.83
CA PRO A 84 29.71 18.87 -0.44
C PRO A 84 30.92 19.82 -0.33
N PRO A 85 32.13 19.43 -0.78
CA PRO A 85 33.36 20.19 -0.56
C PRO A 85 33.37 21.58 -1.20
N HIS A 86 32.28 21.97 -1.87
CA HIS A 86 32.06 23.25 -2.55
C HIS A 86 31.15 24.22 -1.77
N LEU A 87 30.64 23.85 -0.58
CA LEU A 87 29.68 24.67 0.19
C LEU A 87 30.11 24.99 1.63
N ALA A 88 31.41 24.99 1.91
CA ALA A 88 31.92 25.80 3.01
C ALA A 88 31.81 27.27 2.60
N THR A 89 30.66 27.89 2.86
CA THR A 89 30.48 29.33 2.68
C THR A 89 31.50 30.06 3.56
N PRO A 90 32.38 30.90 2.99
CA PRO A 90 33.31 31.68 3.79
C PRO A 90 32.52 32.63 4.72
N PRO A 91 32.97 32.85 5.97
CA PRO A 91 32.23 33.60 6.98
C PRO A 91 32.00 35.09 6.65
N HIS A 92 32.56 35.59 5.55
CA HIS A 92 32.43 36.99 5.11
C HIS A 92 31.14 37.32 4.36
N LEU A 93 30.27 36.34 4.07
CA LEU A 93 29.02 36.54 3.33
C LEU A 93 27.75 36.33 4.18
N ALA A 94 27.88 36.38 5.51
CA ALA A 94 26.73 36.43 6.42
C ALA A 94 26.10 37.83 6.40
N THR A 95 25.28 38.13 5.39
CA THR A 95 24.40 39.31 5.40
C THR A 95 23.27 39.07 6.41
N PRO A 96 22.92 40.03 7.28
CA PRO A 96 21.82 39.84 8.21
C PRO A 96 20.49 39.94 7.45
N LEU A 97 19.78 38.82 7.35
CA LEU A 97 18.40 38.81 6.85
C LEU A 97 17.51 39.54 7.86
N LEU A 98 16.93 40.68 7.45
CA LEU A 98 15.82 41.32 8.14
C LEU A 98 14.62 40.36 8.24
N PRO A 99 13.81 40.44 9.31
CA PRO A 99 12.60 39.63 9.42
C PRO A 99 11.51 40.32 8.59
N SER A 100 11.09 39.71 7.49
CA SER A 100 9.84 40.06 6.82
C SER A 100 9.05 38.79 6.64
N GLY A 101 8.01 38.69 7.47
CA GLY A 101 7.21 37.50 7.65
C GLY A 101 6.42 37.11 6.41
N HIS A 102 6.35 35.81 6.18
CA HIS A 102 5.11 35.13 5.83
C HIS A 102 5.29 33.64 6.14
N ALA A 103 4.53 33.14 7.11
CA ALA A 103 4.47 31.72 7.39
C ALA A 103 3.63 31.03 6.30
N PRO A 104 4.12 29.99 5.61
CA PRO A 104 3.24 29.12 4.84
C PRO A 104 2.40 28.30 5.83
N ASN A 105 1.08 28.39 5.69
CA ASN A 105 0.11 27.56 6.40
C ASN A 105 0.40 26.07 6.13
N VAL A 106 1.07 25.41 7.05
CA VAL A 106 1.16 23.95 7.11
C VAL A 106 0.20 23.51 8.22
N CYS A 107 -0.92 22.90 7.83
CA CYS A 107 -1.91 22.37 8.78
C CYS A 107 -1.28 21.24 9.61
N PRO A 108 -1.18 21.38 10.95
CA PRO A 108 -0.64 20.34 11.80
C PRO A 108 -1.80 19.44 12.23
N SER A 109 -2.08 18.40 11.45
CA SER A 109 -2.85 17.16 11.76
C SER A 109 -4.03 16.84 10.82
N PRO A 110 -4.32 15.55 10.55
CA PRO A 110 -5.38 15.13 9.63
C PRO A 110 -6.78 14.98 10.27
N ARG A 111 -7.03 15.45 11.50
CA ARG A 111 -8.27 15.12 12.23
C ARG A 111 -9.30 16.24 12.41
N ALA A 112 -9.13 17.38 11.75
CA ALA A 112 -10.13 18.46 11.76
C ALA A 112 -10.36 19.04 10.35
N CYS A 113 -10.61 18.19 9.36
CA CYS A 113 -11.06 18.60 8.03
C CYS A 113 -12.58 18.64 8.01
N GLY A 114 -13.19 19.81 8.24
CA GLY A 114 -14.64 19.98 8.22
C GLY A 114 -15.16 21.29 7.63
N SER A 115 -14.31 22.26 7.24
CA SER A 115 -14.83 23.55 6.74
C SER A 115 -13.96 24.32 5.74
N CYS A 116 -12.85 23.78 5.25
CA CYS A 116 -12.03 24.50 4.28
C CYS A 116 -12.52 24.24 2.84
N ARG A 117 -13.29 25.17 2.26
CA ARG A 117 -13.54 25.20 0.81
C ARG A 117 -12.21 25.49 0.10
N GLY A 118 -11.66 24.52 -0.63
CA GLY A 118 -10.52 24.77 -1.54
C GLY A 118 -9.48 23.66 -1.68
N CYS A 119 -9.51 22.60 -0.86
CA CYS A 119 -8.53 21.51 -1.00
C CYS A 119 -9.00 20.49 -2.05
N ARG A 120 -8.49 20.59 -3.29
CA ARG A 120 -8.51 19.47 -4.24
C ARG A 120 -7.39 18.50 -3.87
N SER A 121 -7.73 17.23 -3.71
CA SER A 121 -6.78 16.12 -3.60
C SER A 121 -5.98 15.98 -4.91
N PRO A 122 -4.64 15.79 -4.86
CA PRO A 122 -3.89 15.35 -6.04
C PRO A 122 -4.17 13.86 -6.34
N PRO A 123 -3.94 13.41 -7.60
CA PRO A 123 -4.49 12.16 -8.13
C PRO A 123 -4.00 10.88 -7.45
#